data_AF-A0A0S8KQP1-F1
#
_entry.id   AF-A0A0S8KQP1-F1
#
_cell.length_a   1.000
_cell.length_b   1.000
_cell.length_c   1.000
_cell.angle_alpha   90.00
_cell.angle_beta   90.00
_cell.angle_gamma   90.00
#
_symmetry.space_group_name_H-M   'P 1'
#
loop_
_entity.id
_entity.type
_entity.pdbx_description
1 polymer ?
#
loop_
_entity_poly.entity_id
_entity_poly.type
_entity_poly.pdbx_seq_one_letter_code
_entity_poly.pdbx_strand_id
1 'polypeptide(L)'
;MSNQIGISVRTRRKWLLDVALLVGGVLAALSGIYFLFLPSGGYQGGRNPTYGITILFSRHTWEDLHTWGGLLMIMVAVVHFSLHWGWVEAMFRRTKNALLSKGPRLSGFARFNVALNLLVGVSFLVCALSGVYFLLAPSGGFQGGKSTLGSTGSGSRR
;
A
#
# COMPACT_ATOMS: atom_id res chain seq x y z
N MET A 1 44.25 -13.59 5.33
CA MET A 1 43.88 -12.49 4.41
C MET A 1 42.36 -12.40 4.41
N SER A 2 41.78 -11.43 5.11
CA SER A 2 40.33 -11.20 5.09
C SER A 2 39.98 -10.43 3.82
N ASN A 3 39.34 -11.11 2.86
CA ASN A 3 38.73 -10.44 1.71
C ASN A 3 37.55 -9.61 2.22
N GLN A 4 37.79 -8.32 2.46
CA GLN A 4 36.74 -7.35 2.69
C GLN A 4 36.04 -7.13 1.35
N ILE A 5 34.93 -7.84 1.12
CA ILE A 5 34.08 -7.62 -0.05
C ILE A 5 33.35 -6.29 0.16
N GLY A 6 33.99 -5.20 -0.23
CA GLY A 6 33.40 -3.87 -0.20
C GLY A 6 32.33 -3.72 -1.28
N ILE A 7 31.06 -3.63 -0.89
CA ILE A 7 29.97 -3.36 -1.84
C ILE A 7 30.09 -1.92 -2.35
N SER A 8 29.97 -1.72 -3.67
CA SER A 8 30.01 -0.39 -4.26
C SER A 8 28.91 0.52 -3.67
N VAL A 9 29.21 1.81 -3.48
CA VAL A 9 28.26 2.78 -2.93
C VAL A 9 26.98 2.85 -3.78
N ARG A 10 27.09 2.69 -5.10
CA ARG A 10 25.96 2.64 -6.03
C ARG A 10 25.06 1.42 -5.78
N THR A 11 25.66 0.25 -5.62
CA THR A 11 24.93 -0.99 -5.30
C THR A 11 24.25 -0.88 -3.94
N ARG A 12 24.96 -0.35 -2.93
CA ARG A 12 24.40 -0.13 -1.58
C ARG A 12 23.19 0.81 -1.61
N ARG A 13 23.24 1.90 -2.37
CA ARG A 13 22.10 2.84 -2.50
C ARG A 13 20.86 2.18 -3.10
N LYS A 14 21.02 1.34 -4.12
CA LYS A 14 19.91 0.57 -4.70
C LYS A 14 19.31 -0.39 -3.67
N TRP A 15 20.16 -1.13 -2.97
CA TRP A 15 19.74 -2.01 -1.88
C TRP A 15 18.98 -1.27 -0.77
N LEU A 16 19.42 -0.06 -0.40
CA LEU A 16 18.72 0.75 0.60
C LEU A 16 17.33 1.17 0.13
N LEU A 17 17.16 1.51 -1.15
CA LEU A 17 15.85 1.81 -1.71
C LEU A 17 14.94 0.58 -1.68
N ASP A 18 15.46 -0.60 -2.01
CA ASP A 18 14.69 -1.84 -1.98
C ASP A 18 14.28 -2.22 -0.55
N VAL A 19 15.18 -2.06 0.42
CA VAL A 19 14.87 -2.27 1.84
C VAL A 19 13.84 -1.25 2.34
N ALA A 20 13.98 0.02 1.99
CA ALA A 20 13.01 1.05 2.37
C ALA A 20 11.63 0.76 1.79
N LEU A 21 11.57 0.32 0.52
CA LEU A 21 10.33 -0.09 -0.14
C LEU A 21 9.70 -1.30 0.58
N LEU A 22 10.51 -2.29 0.93
CA LEU A 22 10.06 -3.48 1.65
C LEU A 22 9.52 -3.13 3.03
N VAL A 23 10.23 -2.32 3.81
CA VAL A 23 9.80 -1.91 5.15
C VAL A 23 8.50 -1.12 5.09
N GLY A 24 8.40 -0.13 4.21
CA GLY A 24 7.16 0.63 4.01
C GLY A 24 5.99 -0.28 3.61
N GLY A 25 6.22 -1.21 2.68
CA GLY A 25 5.24 -2.20 2.25
C GLY A 25 4.79 -3.14 3.37
N VAL A 26 5.71 -3.64 4.20
CA VAL A 26 5.38 -4.49 5.35
C VAL A 26 4.54 -3.73 6.38
N LEU A 27 4.90 -2.48 6.71
CA LEU A 27 4.13 -1.66 7.64
C LEU A 27 2.70 -1.42 7.12
N ALA A 28 2.56 -1.06 5.84
CA ALA A 28 1.27 -0.86 5.20
C ALA A 28 0.44 -2.16 5.12
N ALA A 29 1.07 -3.29 4.80
CA ALA A 29 0.40 -4.58 4.70
C ALA A 29 -0.09 -5.07 6.07
N LEU A 30 0.74 -5.03 7.11
CA LEU A 30 0.37 -5.48 8.45
C LEU A 30 -0.76 -4.63 9.05
N SER A 31 -0.68 -3.31 8.89
CA SER A 31 -1.74 -2.40 9.33
C SER A 31 -3.03 -2.56 8.50
N GLY A 32 -2.93 -2.84 7.20
CA GLY A 32 -4.09 -3.16 6.36
C GLY A 32 -4.78 -4.46 6.75
N ILE A 33 -4.00 -5.51 7.05
CA ILE A 33 -4.50 -6.78 7.61
C ILE A 33 -5.21 -6.52 8.95
N TYR A 34 -4.64 -5.68 9.81
CA TYR A 34 -5.28 -5.28 11.06
C TYR A 34 -6.66 -4.65 10.81
N PHE A 35 -6.80 -3.74 9.83
CA PHE A 35 -8.11 -3.13 9.51
C PHE A 35 -9.13 -4.07 8.88
N LEU A 36 -8.69 -5.12 8.17
CA LEU A 36 -9.57 -6.17 7.63
C LEU A 36 -10.29 -6.93 8.76
N PHE A 37 -9.63 -7.18 9.88
CA PHE A 37 -10.19 -7.95 11.00
C PHE A 37 -10.74 -7.08 12.14
N LEU A 38 -10.26 -5.85 12.29
CA LEU A 38 -10.72 -4.88 13.30
C LEU A 38 -11.21 -3.58 12.63
N PRO A 39 -12.28 -3.65 11.80
CA PRO A 39 -12.80 -2.49 11.10
C PRO A 39 -13.40 -1.45 12.08
N SER A 40 -13.28 -0.18 11.73
CA SER A 40 -14.06 0.89 12.35
C SER A 40 -15.43 1.00 11.70
N GLY A 41 -16.46 1.07 12.54
CA GLY A 41 -17.85 1.12 12.09
C GLY A 41 -18.52 -0.23 12.33
N GLY A 42 -19.43 -0.27 13.29
CA GLY A 42 -20.16 -1.49 13.57
C GLY A 42 -21.16 -1.80 12.45
N TYR A 43 -21.15 -3.03 11.94
CA TYR A 43 -22.39 -3.63 11.46
C TYR A 43 -23.39 -3.49 12.62
N GLN A 44 -24.51 -2.78 12.40
CA GLN A 44 -25.51 -2.41 13.43
C GLN A 44 -25.09 -1.33 14.45
N GLY A 45 -24.46 -0.23 14.03
CA GLY A 45 -24.42 1.00 14.85
C GLY A 45 -23.58 0.92 16.13
N GLY A 46 -22.49 0.14 16.11
CA GLY A 46 -21.57 0.01 17.24
C GLY A 46 -21.60 -1.33 17.96
N ARG A 47 -22.47 -2.27 17.56
CA ARG A 47 -22.47 -3.66 18.07
C ARG A 47 -21.40 -4.53 17.40
N ASN A 48 -20.19 -4.01 17.20
CA ASN A 48 -19.08 -4.82 16.72
C ASN A 48 -18.54 -5.66 17.91
N PRO A 49 -18.57 -7.01 17.85
CA PRO A 49 -18.03 -7.85 18.93
C PRO A 49 -16.56 -7.58 19.24
N THR A 50 -15.82 -7.02 18.26
CA THR A 50 -14.41 -6.69 18.38
C THR A 50 -14.14 -5.21 18.67
N TYR A 51 -15.19 -4.43 19.00
CA TYR A 51 -15.04 -3.02 19.35
C TYR A 51 -14.16 -2.86 20.61
N GLY A 52 -13.11 -2.06 20.50
CA GLY A 52 -12.18 -1.80 21.61
C GLY A 52 -11.07 -2.84 21.81
N ILE A 53 -11.03 -3.91 21.01
CA ILE A 53 -9.89 -4.84 21.03
C ILE A 53 -8.65 -4.10 20.54
N THR A 54 -7.61 -4.08 21.38
CA THR A 54 -6.32 -3.47 21.08
C THR A 54 -5.29 -4.58 20.90
N ILE A 55 -4.67 -4.63 19.73
CA ILE A 55 -3.59 -5.59 19.42
C ILE A 55 -2.31 -4.79 19.22
N LEU A 56 -1.32 -4.95 20.11
CA LEU A 56 -0.03 -4.25 20.18
C LEU A 56 -0.10 -2.72 20.39
N PHE A 57 -0.86 -2.02 19.55
CA PHE A 57 -1.03 -0.57 19.59
C PHE A 57 -2.50 -0.17 19.47
N SER A 58 -2.79 1.09 19.82
CA SER A 58 -4.11 1.68 19.60
C SER A 58 -4.48 1.69 18.12
N ARG A 59 -5.79 1.71 17.80
CA ARG A 59 -6.26 1.83 16.42
C ARG A 59 -5.70 3.07 15.72
N HIS A 60 -5.59 4.20 16.43
CA HIS A 60 -5.01 5.43 15.89
C HIS A 60 -3.55 5.23 15.47
N THR A 61 -2.77 4.54 16.30
CA THR A 61 -1.37 4.23 15.96
C THR A 61 -1.27 3.33 14.73
N TRP A 62 -2.17 2.35 14.59
CA TRP A 62 -2.23 1.54 13.37
C TRP A 62 -2.61 2.37 12.13
N GLU A 63 -3.49 3.36 12.29
CA GLU A 63 -3.88 4.32 11.24
C GLU A 63 -2.70 5.19 10.79
N ASP A 64 -1.91 5.68 11.75
CA ASP A 64 -0.68 6.42 11.49
C ASP A 64 0.34 5.53 10.77
N LEU A 65 0.57 4.30 11.25
CA LEU A 65 1.50 3.36 10.63
C LEU A 65 1.10 3.01 9.19
N HIS A 66 -0.20 2.85 8.93
CA HIS A 66 -0.70 2.57 7.58
C HIS A 66 -0.50 3.76 6.66
N THR A 67 -0.90 4.95 7.11
CA THR A 67 -0.86 6.17 6.29
C THR A 67 0.58 6.57 5.98
N TRP A 68 1.43 6.67 7.00
CA TRP A 68 2.82 7.09 6.83
C TRP A 68 3.67 5.99 6.19
N GLY A 69 3.45 4.72 6.54
CA GLY A 69 4.10 3.59 5.89
C GLY A 69 3.74 3.49 4.41
N GLY A 70 2.46 3.68 4.08
CA GLY A 70 1.97 3.74 2.70
C GLY A 70 2.52 4.92 1.91
N LEU A 71 2.56 6.11 2.51
CA LEU A 71 3.14 7.30 1.88
C LEU A 71 4.64 7.12 1.59
N LEU A 72 5.41 6.60 2.55
CA LEU A 72 6.82 6.26 2.36
C LEU A 72 6.98 5.24 1.22
N MET A 73 6.18 4.17 1.23
CA MET A 73 6.19 3.14 0.19
C MET A 73 5.95 3.74 -1.20
N ILE A 74 4.93 4.61 -1.36
CA ILE A 74 4.63 5.26 -2.64
C ILE A 74 5.81 6.12 -3.12
N MET A 75 6.38 6.95 -2.25
CA MET A 75 7.52 7.81 -2.61
C MET A 75 8.74 6.98 -3.06
N VAL A 76 9.08 5.94 -2.30
CA VAL A 76 10.22 5.06 -2.65
C VAL A 76 9.92 4.25 -3.89
N ALA A 77 8.68 3.79 -4.10
CA ALA A 77 8.28 3.04 -5.28
C ALA A 77 8.45 3.84 -6.57
N VAL A 78 8.13 5.14 -6.56
CA VAL A 78 8.36 6.03 -7.71
C VAL A 78 9.85 6.07 -8.06
N VAL A 79 10.72 6.29 -7.07
CA VAL A 79 12.18 6.32 -7.27
C VAL A 79 12.71 4.97 -7.74
N HIS A 80 12.28 3.88 -7.11
CA HIS A 80 12.65 2.52 -7.48
C HIS A 80 12.26 2.24 -8.94
N PHE A 81 11.03 2.57 -9.34
CA PHE A 81 10.56 2.36 -10.70
C PHE A 81 11.37 3.15 -11.74
N SER A 82 11.72 4.41 -11.46
CA SER A 82 12.59 5.21 -12.32
C SER A 82 13.98 4.59 -12.50
N LEU A 83 14.57 4.05 -11.43
CA LEU A 83 15.90 3.40 -11.49
C LEU A 83 15.88 2.06 -12.23
N HIS A 84 14.74 1.37 -12.22
CA HIS A 84 14.56 0.07 -12.83
C HIS A 84 13.93 0.12 -14.23
N TRP A 85 13.65 1.32 -14.77
CA TRP A 85 12.94 1.53 -16.03
C TRP A 85 13.47 0.68 -17.20
N GLY A 86 14.79 0.63 -17.42
CA GLY A 86 15.38 -0.18 -18.50
C GLY A 86 15.10 -1.69 -18.36
N TRP A 87 15.02 -2.20 -17.13
CA TRP A 87 14.60 -3.58 -16.87
C TRP A 87 13.10 -3.76 -17.12
N VAL A 88 12.27 -2.78 -16.73
CA VAL A 88 10.82 -2.78 -16.96
C VAL A 88 10.53 -2.85 -18.46
N GLU A 89 11.19 -2.04 -19.29
CA GLU A 89 11.02 -2.10 -20.73
C GLU A 89 11.41 -3.47 -21.32
N ALA A 90 12.52 -4.04 -20.85
CA ALA A 90 12.94 -5.36 -21.28
C ALA A 90 11.93 -6.44 -20.89
N MET A 91 11.35 -6.35 -19.69
CA MET A 91 10.31 -7.24 -19.22
C MET A 91 9.03 -7.08 -20.03
N PHE A 92 8.60 -5.85 -20.29
CA PHE A 92 7.42 -5.56 -21.10
C PHE A 92 7.53 -6.15 -22.50
N ARG A 93 8.68 -5.99 -23.17
CA ARG A 93 8.94 -6.62 -24.47
C ARG A 93 8.84 -8.13 -24.39
N ARG A 94 9.41 -8.77 -23.36
CA ARG A 94 9.32 -10.23 -23.17
C ARG A 94 7.89 -10.70 -22.94
N THR A 95 7.13 -10.03 -22.08
CA THR A 95 5.73 -10.35 -21.79
C THR A 95 4.85 -10.16 -23.02
N LYS A 96 5.01 -9.06 -23.77
CA LYS A 96 4.30 -8.80 -25.02
C LYS A 96 4.59 -9.90 -26.06
N ASN A 97 5.84 -10.27 -26.24
CA ASN A 97 6.22 -11.35 -27.16
C ASN A 97 5.67 -12.71 -26.70
N ALA A 98 5.65 -12.98 -25.38
CA ALA A 98 5.05 -14.21 -24.83
C ALA A 98 3.52 -14.26 -25.02
N LEU A 99 2.83 -13.12 -24.94
CA LEU A 99 1.38 -13.01 -25.12
C LEU A 99 0.96 -12.99 -26.60
N LEU A 100 1.73 -12.34 -27.48
CA LEU A 100 1.37 -12.12 -28.88
C LEU A 100 1.97 -13.15 -29.85
N SER A 101 3.10 -13.80 -29.53
CA SER A 101 3.80 -14.67 -30.48
C SER A 101 3.42 -16.15 -30.35
N LYS A 102 2.92 -16.69 -31.47
CA LYS A 102 3.07 -18.07 -31.94
C LYS A 102 4.56 -18.39 -32.22
N GLY A 103 5.42 -18.34 -31.21
CA GLY A 103 6.87 -18.66 -31.28
C GLY A 103 7.26 -19.89 -30.46
N PRO A 104 8.51 -20.39 -30.57
CA PRO A 104 8.94 -21.65 -29.96
C PRO A 104 8.60 -21.68 -28.47
N ARG A 105 8.08 -22.83 -28.02
CA ARG A 105 7.51 -23.01 -26.69
C ARG A 105 8.50 -22.53 -25.62
N LEU A 106 8.22 -21.38 -25.00
CA LEU A 106 8.89 -20.96 -23.76
C LEU A 106 8.93 -22.16 -22.81
N SER A 107 10.06 -22.41 -22.16
CA SER A 107 10.15 -23.45 -21.14
C SER A 107 9.10 -23.20 -20.06
N GLY A 108 8.62 -24.27 -19.40
CA GLY A 108 7.60 -24.13 -18.34
C GLY A 108 7.99 -23.08 -17.30
N PHE A 109 9.26 -23.05 -16.92
CA PHE A 109 9.82 -22.07 -15.99
C PHE A 109 9.81 -20.63 -16.53
N ALA A 110 10.12 -20.44 -17.82
CA ALA A 110 10.06 -19.11 -18.44
C ALA A 110 8.62 -18.58 -18.50
N ARG A 111 7.64 -19.44 -18.80
CA ARG A 111 6.21 -19.06 -18.76
C ARG A 111 5.77 -18.70 -17.35
N PHE A 112 6.15 -19.50 -16.36
CA PHE A 112 5.84 -19.23 -14.95
C PHE A 112 6.41 -17.88 -14.50
N ASN A 113 7.68 -17.58 -14.82
CA ASN A 113 8.29 -16.30 -14.47
C ASN A 113 7.58 -15.11 -15.12
N VAL A 114 7.20 -15.22 -16.40
CA VAL A 114 6.44 -14.17 -17.08
C VAL A 114 5.06 -13.99 -16.44
N ALA A 115 4.37 -15.08 -16.11
CA ALA A 115 3.06 -15.03 -15.44
C ALA A 115 3.16 -14.40 -14.04
N LEU A 116 4.16 -14.78 -13.24
CA LEU A 116 4.41 -14.21 -11.92
C LEU A 116 4.70 -12.71 -12.01
N ASN A 117 5.58 -12.29 -12.92
CA ASN A 117 5.90 -10.88 -13.11
C ASN A 117 4.68 -10.07 -13.55
N LEU A 118 3.86 -10.62 -14.44
CA LEU A 118 2.62 -9.97 -14.86
C LEU A 118 1.63 -9.84 -13.69
N LEU A 119 1.43 -10.91 -12.92
CA LEU A 119 0.55 -10.91 -11.76
C LEU A 119 1.01 -9.89 -10.72
N VAL A 120 2.30 -9.88 -10.37
CA VAL A 120 2.89 -8.93 -9.41
C VAL A 120 2.76 -7.51 -9.93
N GLY A 121 3.06 -7.26 -11.20
CA GLY A 121 2.97 -5.92 -11.80
C GLY A 121 1.55 -5.37 -11.82
N VAL A 122 0.56 -6.19 -12.21
CA VAL A 122 -0.86 -5.80 -12.20
C VAL A 122 -1.35 -5.57 -10.77
N SER A 123 -1.03 -6.47 -9.84
CA SER A 123 -1.44 -6.34 -8.44
C SER A 123 -0.86 -5.08 -7.81
N PHE A 124 0.42 -4.80 -8.07
CA PHE A 124 1.08 -3.58 -7.62
C PHE A 124 0.40 -2.33 -8.17
N LEU A 125 0.07 -2.31 -9.47
CA LEU A 125 -0.59 -1.17 -10.10
C LEU A 125 -2.00 -0.92 -9.51
N VAL A 126 -2.80 -1.97 -9.35
CA VAL A 126 -4.13 -1.87 -8.73
C VAL A 126 -4.01 -1.34 -7.31
N CYS A 127 -3.11 -1.91 -6.50
CA CYS A 127 -2.89 -1.48 -5.13
C CYS A 127 -2.44 -0.02 -5.03
N ALA A 128 -1.47 0.40 -5.84
CA ALA A 128 -0.96 1.76 -5.85
C ALA A 128 -2.03 2.78 -6.26
N LEU A 129 -2.79 2.48 -7.32
CA LEU A 129 -3.87 3.37 -7.80
C LEU A 129 -5.01 3.46 -6.78
N SER A 130 -5.42 2.34 -6.18
CA SER A 130 -6.41 2.35 -5.10
C SER A 130 -5.94 3.13 -3.89
N GLY A 131 -4.68 2.97 -3.47
CA GLY A 131 -4.10 3.73 -2.36
C GLY A 131 -4.07 5.23 -2.61
N VAL A 132 -3.59 5.67 -3.79
CA VAL A 132 -3.61 7.08 -4.19
C VAL A 132 -5.03 7.63 -4.26
N TYR A 133 -5.97 6.87 -4.78
CA TYR A 133 -7.38 7.24 -4.79
C TYR A 133 -7.91 7.44 -3.36
N PHE A 134 -7.69 6.51 -2.43
CA PHE A 134 -8.18 6.65 -1.05
C PHE A 134 -7.50 7.77 -0.25
N LEU A 135 -6.28 8.17 -0.62
CA LEU A 135 -5.61 9.34 -0.03
C LEU A 135 -6.24 10.67 -0.46
N LEU A 136 -6.82 10.74 -1.66
CA LEU A 136 -7.33 11.99 -2.25
C LEU A 136 -8.86 12.07 -2.29
N ALA A 137 -9.53 10.94 -2.41
CA ALA A 137 -10.97 10.85 -2.30
C ALA A 137 -11.34 11.30 -0.88
N PRO A 138 -12.29 12.24 -0.71
CA PRO A 138 -12.76 12.61 0.60
C PRO A 138 -13.22 11.33 1.30
N SER A 139 -12.51 10.93 2.35
CA SER A 139 -13.07 9.99 3.29
C SER A 139 -14.37 10.64 3.72
N GLY A 140 -15.52 10.05 3.35
CA GLY A 140 -16.80 10.35 3.95
C GLY A 140 -16.72 9.95 5.41
N GLY A 141 -15.95 10.70 6.20
CA GLY A 141 -16.03 10.71 7.63
C GLY A 141 -17.46 11.11 7.89
N PHE A 142 -18.26 10.14 8.33
CA PHE A 142 -19.54 10.42 8.92
C PHE A 142 -19.25 11.46 10.00
N GLN A 143 -19.61 12.71 9.71
CA GLN A 143 -19.42 13.85 10.59
C GLN A 143 -20.41 13.71 11.75
N GLY A 144 -20.15 12.73 12.61
CA GLY A 144 -20.77 12.61 13.91
C GLY A 144 -20.25 13.76 14.77
N GLY A 145 -21.12 14.72 15.06
CA GLY A 145 -20.83 15.78 16.02
C GLY A 145 -20.61 17.15 15.39
N LYS A 146 -21.62 17.70 14.74
CA LYS A 146 -21.99 19.08 15.09
C LYS A 146 -23.03 18.98 16.20
N SER A 147 -22.54 18.90 17.43
CA SER A 147 -23.31 19.34 18.59
C SER A 147 -23.66 20.80 18.36
N THR A 148 -24.82 21.08 17.75
CA THR A 148 -25.40 22.43 17.73
C THR A 148 -26.00 22.71 19.10
N LEU A 149 -25.12 22.83 20.10
CA LEU A 149 -25.34 23.61 21.31
C LEU A 149 -25.05 25.06 20.90
N GLY A 150 -26.11 25.84 20.66
CA GLY A 150 -25.96 27.25 20.32
C GLY A 150 -27.07 27.84 19.44
N SER A 151 -28.33 27.64 19.81
CA SER A 151 -29.38 28.61 19.45
C SER A 151 -30.01 29.13 20.74
N THR A 152 -29.31 30.10 21.31
CA THR A 152 -29.87 31.20 22.10
C THR A 152 -31.26 31.63 21.64
N GLY A 153 -32.16 31.81 22.61
CA GLY A 153 -33.15 32.90 22.60
C GLY A 153 -34.47 32.66 21.87
N SER A 154 -35.49 32.24 22.62
CA SER A 154 -36.86 32.66 22.33
C SER A 154 -37.61 32.82 23.66
N GLY A 155 -37.59 34.05 24.17
CA GLY A 155 -38.58 34.48 25.14
C GLY A 155 -39.92 34.74 24.44
N SER A 156 -41.01 34.22 25.00
CA SER A 156 -42.37 34.73 24.88
C SER A 156 -43.21 33.94 25.89
N ARG A 157 -43.44 34.49 27.08
CA ARG A 157 -44.68 35.18 27.49
C ARG A 157 -45.94 34.30 27.46
N ARG A 158 -46.47 34.16 28.67
CA ARG A 158 -47.81 33.74 29.14
C ARG A 158 -48.05 32.25 29.25
#